data_AF-A0A068RT92-F1
#
_entry.id   AF-A0A068RT92-F1
#
_cell.length_a   1.000
_cell.length_b   1.000
_cell.length_c   1.000
_cell.angle_alpha   90.00
_cell.angle_beta   90.00
_cell.angle_gamma   90.00
#
_symmetry.space_group_name_H-M   'P 1'
#
loop_
_entity.id
_entity.type
_entity.pdbx_description
1 polymer ?
#
loop_
_entity_poly.entity_id
_entity_poly.type
_entity_poly.pdbx_seq_one_letter_code
_entity_poly.pdbx_strand_id
1 'polypeptide(L)'
;MSGLEKNLFQLKFTAKQLNKQSKRCQKDEGLEKAKLKKAIQDGNMEGARIYASNAIRKKNEALNLLRLSSRIDAVASRVQTAVTMRDWIDGKRSQGHG
;
A
#
# COMPACT_ATOMS: atom_id res chain seq x y z
N MET A 1 -0.79 -16.03 -20.91
CA MET A 1 -1.35 -14.99 -20.03
C MET A 1 -1.98 -13.88 -20.85
N SER A 2 -3.30 -13.72 -20.74
CA SER A 2 -4.02 -12.60 -21.32
C SER A 2 -3.49 -11.26 -20.78
N GLY A 3 -3.72 -10.16 -21.50
CA GLY A 3 -3.32 -8.83 -21.02
C GLY A 3 -3.94 -8.48 -19.65
N LEU A 4 -5.11 -9.05 -19.34
CA LEU A 4 -5.84 -8.79 -18.10
C LEU A 4 -5.20 -9.51 -16.89
N GLU A 5 -4.66 -10.72 -17.08
CA GLU A 5 -3.89 -11.43 -16.05
C GLU A 5 -2.56 -10.74 -15.74
N LYS A 6 -1.87 -10.22 -16.77
CA LYS A 6 -0.64 -9.44 -16.58
C LYS A 6 -0.90 -8.16 -15.78
N ASN A 7 -1.99 -7.46 -16.10
CA ASN A 7 -2.41 -6.26 -15.37
C ASN A 7 -2.82 -6.59 -13.93
N LEU A 8 -3.50 -7.71 -13.70
CA LEU A 8 -3.84 -8.17 -12.35
C LEU A 8 -2.59 -8.41 -11.49
N PHE A 9 -1.57 -9.08 -12.05
CA PHE A 9 -0.29 -9.28 -11.38
C PHE A 9 0.35 -7.94 -11.02
N GLN A 10 0.41 -7.00 -11.98
CA GLN A 10 0.98 -5.69 -11.75
C GLN A 10 0.24 -4.92 -10.64
N LEU A 11 -1.09 -4.96 -10.62
CA LEU A 11 -1.90 -4.30 -9.58
C LEU A 11 -1.61 -4.87 -8.19
N LYS A 12 -1.59 -6.20 -8.04
CA LYS A 12 -1.23 -6.86 -6.77
C LYS A 12 0.19 -6.53 -6.33
N PHE A 13 1.13 -6.52 -7.27
CA PHE A 13 2.52 -6.18 -7.00
C PHE A 13 2.66 -4.73 -6.50
N THR A 14 2.01 -3.79 -7.20
CA THR A 14 1.99 -2.37 -6.80
C THR A 14 1.32 -2.19 -5.43
N ALA A 15 0.20 -2.86 -5.15
CA ALA A 15 -0.43 -2.81 -3.82
C ALA A 15 0.54 -3.25 -2.71
N LYS A 16 1.27 -4.35 -2.92
CA LYS A 16 2.29 -4.86 -1.99
C LYS A 16 3.45 -3.89 -1.82
N GLN A 17 3.94 -3.29 -2.91
CA GLN A 17 5.02 -2.31 -2.88
C GLN A 17 4.62 -1.05 -2.08
N LEU A 18 3.41 -0.53 -2.29
CA LEU A 18 2.89 0.61 -1.55
C LEU A 18 2.71 0.30 -0.06
N ASN A 19 2.24 -0.90 0.29
CA ASN A 19 2.13 -1.32 1.68
C ASN A 19 3.51 -1.40 2.36
N LYS A 20 4.53 -1.89 1.65
CA LYS A 20 5.92 -1.88 2.12
C LYS A 20 6.44 -0.46 2.32
N GLN A 21 6.15 0.47 1.40
CA GLN A 21 6.53 1.88 1.54
C GLN A 21 5.82 2.54 2.72
N SER A 22 4.53 2.29 2.92
CA SER A 22 3.77 2.75 4.10
C SER A 22 4.44 2.30 5.41
N LYS A 23 4.81 1.01 5.51
CA LYS A 23 5.51 0.47 6.68
C LYS A 23 6.89 1.11 6.90
N ARG A 24 7.59 1.48 5.82
CA ARG A 24 8.85 2.22 5.92
C ARG A 24 8.61 3.62 6.51
N CYS A 25 7.62 4.35 6.02
CA CYS A 25 7.26 5.66 6.56
C CYS A 25 6.83 5.59 8.04
N GLN A 26 6.15 4.52 8.48
CA GLN A 26 5.83 4.30 9.90
C GLN A 26 7.08 4.07 10.76
N LYS A 27 8.08 3.33 10.24
CA LYS A 27 9.37 3.16 10.93
C LYS A 27 10.10 4.50 11.04
N ASP A 28 10.16 5.27 9.96
CA ASP A 28 10.78 6.59 9.93
C ASP A 28 10.06 7.55 10.90
N GLU A 29 8.72 7.54 10.96
CA GLU A 29 7.93 8.26 11.97
C GLU A 29 8.35 7.88 13.40
N GLY A 30 8.53 6.57 13.67
CA GLY A 30 9.00 6.08 14.97
C GLY A 30 10.38 6.62 15.35
N LEU A 31 11.31 6.69 14.38
CA LEU A 31 12.65 7.26 14.58
C LEU A 31 12.57 8.77 14.89
N GLU A 32 11.75 9.52 14.16
CA GLU A 32 11.57 10.96 14.41
C GLU A 32 10.93 11.22 15.77
N LYS A 33 9.99 10.38 16.21
CA LYS A 33 9.45 10.44 17.59
C LYS A 33 10.50 10.15 18.65
N ALA A 34 11.44 9.23 18.40
CA ALA A 34 12.54 8.98 19.33
C ALA A 34 13.48 10.19 19.44
N LYS A 35 13.82 10.80 18.29
CA LYS A 35 14.61 12.05 18.25
C LYS A 35 13.89 13.21 18.93
N LEU A 36 12.58 13.32 18.74
CA LEU A 36 11.73 14.30 19.43
C LEU A 36 11.85 14.16 20.94
N LYS A 37 11.68 12.94 21.48
CA LYS A 37 11.80 12.67 22.92
C LYS A 37 13.17 13.09 23.46
N LYS A 38 14.24 12.76 22.73
CA LYS A 38 15.60 13.14 23.10
C LYS A 38 15.79 14.66 23.07
N ALA A 39 15.33 15.34 22.02
CA ALA A 39 15.44 16.79 21.90
C ALA A 39 14.67 17.54 23.02
N ILE A 40 13.55 17.00 23.48
CA ILE A 40 12.80 17.53 24.63
C ILE A 40 13.61 17.37 25.92
N GLN A 41 14.23 16.19 26.14
CA GLN A 41 15.07 15.94 27.31
C GLN A 41 16.31 16.83 27.34
N ASP A 42 16.91 17.09 26.18
CA ASP A 42 18.08 17.95 26.02
C ASP A 42 17.72 19.46 26.10
N GLY A 43 16.44 19.82 26.28
CA GLY A 43 15.97 21.21 26.34
C GLY A 43 15.96 21.95 25.00
N ASN A 44 16.23 21.26 23.89
CA ASN A 44 16.22 21.82 22.54
C ASN A 44 14.80 21.85 21.96
N MET A 45 14.02 22.84 22.40
CA MET A 45 12.62 23.05 21.98
C MET A 45 12.47 23.33 20.48
N GLU A 46 13.45 23.96 19.83
CA GLU A 46 13.42 24.22 18.39
C GLU A 46 13.59 22.93 17.59
N GLY A 47 14.59 22.12 17.94
CA GLY A 47 14.80 20.80 17.35
C GLY A 47 13.61 19.87 17.59
N ALA A 48 13.01 19.91 18.78
CA ALA A 48 11.79 19.18 19.09
C ALA A 48 10.63 19.57 18.15
N ARG A 49 10.39 20.87 17.90
CA ARG A 49 9.35 21.30 16.96
C ARG A 49 9.56 20.76 15.55
N ILE A 50 10.80 20.76 15.07
CA ILE A 50 11.14 20.23 13.74
C ILE A 50 10.90 18.72 13.66
N TYR A 51 11.37 17.95 14.65
CA TYR A 51 11.15 16.49 14.69
C TYR A 51 9.67 16.13 14.83
N ALA A 52 8.89 16.91 15.59
CA ALA A 52 7.44 16.73 15.69
C ALA A 52 6.75 16.96 14.33
N SER A 53 7.08 18.03 13.63
CA SER A 53 6.56 18.31 12.28
C SER A 53 6.91 17.19 11.30
N ASN A 54 8.15 16.71 11.32
CA ASN A 54 8.60 15.59 10.50
C ASN A 54 7.83 14.29 10.81
N ALA A 55 7.60 13.99 12.09
CA ALA A 55 6.82 12.82 12.49
C ALA A 55 5.37 12.91 11.98
N ILE A 56 4.71 14.07 12.09
CA ILE A 56 3.35 14.28 11.57
C ILE A 56 3.31 14.10 10.05
N ARG A 57 4.27 14.68 9.34
CA ARG A 57 4.38 14.54 7.88
C ARG A 57 4.53 13.06 7.48
N LYS A 58 5.41 12.32 8.15
CA LYS A 58 5.64 10.89 7.89
C LYS A 58 4.43 10.02 8.20
N LYS A 59 3.70 10.34 9.27
CA LYS A 59 2.42 9.69 9.59
C LYS A 59 1.39 9.87 8.48
N ASN A 60 1.23 11.09 7.98
CA ASN A 60 0.28 11.40 6.91
C ASN A 60 0.68 10.73 5.58
N GLU A 61 1.97 10.73 5.26
CA GLU A 61 2.51 10.02 4.09
C GLU A 61 2.21 8.51 4.18
N ALA A 62 2.46 7.89 5.34
CA ALA A 62 2.14 6.48 5.57
C ALA A 62 0.64 6.19 5.40
N LEU A 63 -0.24 7.01 5.99
CA LEU A 63 -1.68 6.84 5.87
C LEU A 63 -2.16 6.96 4.42
N ASN A 64 -1.61 7.90 3.65
CA ASN A 64 -1.97 8.08 2.25
C ASN A 64 -1.52 6.89 1.39
N LEU A 65 -0.29 6.40 1.61
CA LEU A 65 0.22 5.19 0.94
C LEU A 65 -0.60 3.95 1.28
N LEU A 66 -1.00 3.80 2.55
CA LEU A 66 -1.86 2.71 2.99
C LEU A 66 -3.23 2.76 2.32
N ARG A 67 -3.88 3.93 2.32
CA ARG A 67 -5.17 4.13 1.64
C ARG A 67 -5.08 3.81 0.15
N LEU A 68 -4.03 4.27 -0.52
CA LEU A 68 -3.83 3.98 -1.94
C LEU A 68 -3.61 2.48 -2.17
N SER A 69 -2.80 1.83 -1.34
CA SER A 69 -2.59 0.38 -1.37
C SER A 69 -3.90 -0.39 -1.23
N SER A 70 -4.74 -0.05 -0.23
CA SER A 70 -6.06 -0.67 -0.04
C SER A 70 -6.99 -0.48 -1.23
N ARG A 71 -6.99 0.69 -1.86
CA ARG A 71 -7.79 0.94 -3.06
C ARG A 71 -7.34 0.08 -4.24
N ILE A 72 -6.04 -0.05 -4.46
CA ILE A 72 -5.49 -0.88 -5.54
C ILE A 72 -5.77 -2.36 -5.28
N ASP A 73 -5.65 -2.82 -4.04
CA ASP A 73 -5.95 -4.20 -3.65
C ASP A 73 -7.44 -4.54 -3.88
N ALA A 74 -8.34 -3.61 -3.54
CA ALA A 74 -9.77 -3.76 -3.83
C ALA A 74 -10.06 -3.85 -5.35
N VAL A 75 -9.38 -3.04 -6.16
CA VAL A 75 -9.50 -3.13 -7.63
C VAL A 75 -8.93 -4.46 -8.13
N ALA A 76 -7.79 -4.89 -7.64
CA ALA A 76 -7.18 -6.18 -7.99
C ALA A 76 -8.11 -7.37 -7.65
N SER A 77 -8.78 -7.33 -6.50
CA SER A 77 -9.76 -8.36 -6.10
C SER A 77 -10.92 -8.45 -7.09
N ARG A 78 -11.49 -7.30 -7.49
CA ARG A 78 -12.57 -7.26 -8.50
C ARG A 78 -12.12 -7.77 -9.86
N VAL A 79 -10.92 -7.38 -10.29
CA VAL A 79 -10.32 -7.84 -11.55
C VAL A 79 -10.08 -9.36 -11.50
N GLN A 80 -9.61 -9.89 -10.38
CA GLN A 80 -9.45 -11.33 -10.19
C GLN A 80 -10.77 -12.08 -10.35
N THR A 81 -11.84 -11.62 -9.71
CA THR A 81 -13.18 -12.23 -9.88
C THR A 81 -13.61 -12.23 -11.35
N ALA A 82 -13.38 -11.13 -12.07
CA ALA A 82 -13.72 -11.05 -13.49
C ALA A 82 -12.90 -12.01 -14.37
N VAL A 83 -11.59 -12.17 -14.08
CA VAL A 83 -10.74 -13.18 -14.75
C VAL A 83 -11.29 -14.58 -14.51
N THR A 84 -11.49 -14.96 -13.24
CA THR A 84 -11.97 -16.30 -12.88
C THR A 84 -13.33 -16.60 -13.47
N MET A 85 -14.25 -15.62 -13.50
CA MET A 85 -15.57 -15.78 -14.10
C MET A 85 -15.46 -16.01 -15.61
N ARG A 86 -14.56 -15.30 -16.30
CA ARG A 86 -14.30 -15.49 -17.73
C ARG A 86 -13.76 -16.88 -18.03
N ASP A 87 -12.74 -17.31 -17.29
CA ASP A 87 -12.12 -18.63 -17.47
C ASP A 87 -13.16 -19.75 -17.25
N TRP A 88 -14.05 -19.59 -16.26
CA TRP A 88 -15.14 -20.53 -16.01
C TRP A 88 -16.17 -20.57 -17.16
N ILE A 89 -16.58 -19.41 -17.69
CA ILE A 89 -17.52 -19.32 -18.82
C ILE A 89 -16.90 -19.94 -20.08
N ASP A 90 -15.65 -19.63 -20.38
CA ASP A 90 -14.95 -20.16 -21.56
C ASP A 90 -14.74 -21.67 -21.44
N GLY A 91 -14.47 -22.18 -20.23
CA GLY A 91 -14.43 -23.62 -19.95
C GLY A 91 -15.79 -24.32 -20.09
N LYS A 92 -16.91 -23.64 -19.81
CA LYS A 92 -18.25 -24.20 -20.07
C LYS A 92 -18.62 -24.19 -21.55
N ARG A 93 -18.14 -23.23 -22.33
CA ARG A 93 -18.38 -23.18 -23.78
C ARG A 93 -17.67 -24.32 -24.51
N SER A 94 -16.52 -24.78 -24.03
CA SER A 94 -15.78 -25.89 -24.66
C SER A 94 -16.36 -27.29 -24.38
N GLN A 95 -17.18 -27.45 -23.32
CA GLN A 95 -17.84 -28.72 -22.99
C GLN A 95 -19.25 -28.89 -23.60
N GLY A 96 -19.73 -27.90 -24.36
CA GLY A 96 -21.09 -27.87 -24.94
C GLY A 96 -21.23 -28.39 -26.37
N HIS A 97 -20.24 -29.12 -26.90
CA HIS A 97 -20.34 -29.76 -28.21
C HIS A 97 -20.10 -31.28 -28.08
N GLY A 98 -21.20 -32.00 -27.91
CA GLY A 98 -21.33 -33.45 -28.00
C GLY A 98 -22.77 -33.77 -28.33
#